data_AF-B9E876-F1
#
_entry.id   AF-B9E876-F1
#
_cell.length_a   1.000
_cell.length_b   1.000
_cell.length_c   1.000
_cell.angle_alpha   90.00
_cell.angle_beta   90.00
_cell.angle_gamma   90.00
#
_symmetry.space_group_name_H-M   'P 1'
#
loop_
_entity.id
_entity.type
_entity.pdbx_description
1 polymer ?
#
loop_
_entity_poly.entity_id
_entity_poly.type
_entity_poly.pdbx_seq_one_letter_code
_entity_poly.pdbx_strand_id
1 'polypeptide(L)'
;MENNMSIKDAFIAFWTKGFTFTGRARRREVWLNILATIIIGLILTIVVLLLEIMTGGRYHLMDHYGFVAGTIFPYITTIPTMAQASRRLHDINMSGKIAIVITVLSAILSFITEQMTGTFPVSLDTISLPIILITLFTVLGGLFLFIINFIKGNEGDNKYGKDPKRV
;
A
#
# COMPACT_ATOMS: atom_id res chain seq x y z
N MET A 1 8.05 -29.53 2.58
CA MET A 1 9.14 -28.56 2.78
C MET A 1 8.55 -27.19 2.52
N GLU A 2 8.44 -26.37 3.55
CA GLU A 2 7.79 -25.06 3.48
C GLU A 2 8.69 -24.13 2.65
N ASN A 3 8.23 -23.71 1.47
CA ASN A 3 8.99 -22.81 0.61
C ASN A 3 9.07 -21.44 1.31
N ASN A 4 10.18 -21.22 2.02
CA ASN A 4 10.41 -20.07 2.87
C ASN A 4 10.76 -18.84 2.02
N MET A 5 9.76 -18.22 1.39
CA MET A 5 9.87 -16.93 0.67
C MET A 5 10.73 -15.93 1.47
N SER A 6 11.75 -15.43 0.80
CA SER A 6 12.65 -14.39 1.30
C SER A 6 12.02 -13.00 1.18
N ILE A 7 12.60 -12.01 1.88
CA ILE A 7 12.27 -10.58 1.73
C ILE A 7 12.43 -10.15 0.26
N LYS A 8 13.52 -10.59 -0.38
CA LYS A 8 13.78 -10.32 -1.80
C LYS A 8 12.64 -10.84 -2.68
N ASP A 9 12.22 -12.08 -2.47
CA ASP A 9 11.18 -12.72 -3.29
C ASP A 9 9.84 -12.01 -3.13
N ALA A 10 9.49 -11.61 -1.91
CA ALA A 10 8.26 -10.87 -1.63
C ALA A 10 8.25 -9.49 -2.27
N PHE A 11 9.37 -8.76 -2.20
CA PHE A 11 9.51 -7.45 -2.82
C PHE A 11 9.49 -7.53 -4.35
N ILE A 12 10.19 -8.50 -4.95
CA ILE A 12 10.12 -8.73 -6.40
C ILE A 12 8.68 -9.10 -6.79
N ALA A 13 8.03 -10.00 -6.04
CA ALA A 13 6.66 -10.41 -6.32
C ALA A 13 5.67 -9.23 -6.29
N PHE A 14 5.86 -8.24 -5.42
CA PHE A 14 5.03 -7.03 -5.38
C PHE A 14 5.04 -6.29 -6.72
N TRP A 15 6.21 -6.06 -7.29
CA TRP A 15 6.36 -5.36 -8.56
C TRP A 15 5.99 -6.24 -9.76
N THR A 16 6.46 -7.49 -9.82
CA THR A 16 6.23 -8.36 -10.97
C THR A 16 4.77 -8.84 -11.07
N LYS A 17 4.09 -8.99 -9.93
CA LYS A 17 2.66 -9.35 -9.87
C LYS A 17 1.78 -8.12 -9.64
N GLY A 18 2.32 -6.91 -9.84
CA GLY A 18 1.63 -5.65 -9.56
C GLY A 18 0.35 -5.43 -10.37
N PHE A 19 0.21 -6.10 -11.50
CA PHE A 19 -0.99 -6.06 -12.35
C PHE A 19 -1.77 -7.38 -12.33
N THR A 20 -1.38 -8.34 -11.48
CA THR A 20 -2.03 -9.65 -11.39
C THR A 20 -3.06 -9.65 -10.25
N PHE A 21 -4.33 -9.56 -10.61
CA PHE A 21 -5.45 -9.54 -9.65
C PHE A 21 -6.02 -10.93 -9.33
N THR A 22 -5.57 -11.96 -10.03
CA THR A 22 -6.00 -13.36 -9.84
C THR A 22 -4.99 -14.14 -8.99
N GLY A 23 -5.41 -15.30 -8.47
CA GLY A 23 -4.60 -16.08 -7.55
C GLY A 23 -4.66 -15.57 -6.11
N ARG A 24 -3.72 -16.06 -5.30
CA ARG A 24 -3.71 -15.89 -3.84
C ARG A 24 -2.36 -15.37 -3.36
N ALA A 25 -2.38 -14.45 -2.42
CA ALA A 25 -1.18 -13.91 -1.77
C ALA A 25 -1.16 -14.33 -0.30
N ARG A 26 -0.07 -14.95 0.14
CA ARG A 26 0.10 -15.40 1.53
C ARG A 26 0.48 -14.23 2.45
N ARG A 27 0.15 -14.32 3.74
CA ARG A 27 0.52 -13.31 4.75
C ARG A 27 1.99 -12.91 4.68
N ARG A 28 2.89 -13.89 4.55
CA ARG A 28 4.33 -13.66 4.49
C ARG A 28 4.76 -12.84 3.25
N GLU A 29 4.09 -12.99 2.10
CA GLU A 29 4.35 -12.15 0.92
C GLU A 29 4.04 -10.68 1.22
N VAL A 30 2.91 -10.43 1.90
CA VAL A 30 2.49 -9.06 2.24
C VAL A 30 3.41 -8.44 3.30
N TRP A 31 3.65 -9.13 4.42
CA TRP A 31 4.47 -8.58 5.51
C TRP A 31 5.92 -8.36 5.13
N LEU A 32 6.52 -9.28 4.35
CA LEU A 32 7.90 -9.10 3.91
C LEU A 32 8.02 -7.98 2.87
N ASN A 33 7.01 -7.79 2.02
CA ASN A 33 6.95 -6.63 1.12
C ASN A 33 6.85 -5.31 1.91
N ILE A 34 5.93 -5.22 2.89
CA ILE A 34 5.78 -4.04 3.75
C ILE A 34 7.12 -3.75 4.46
N LEU A 35 7.75 -4.77 5.05
CA LEU A 35 9.04 -4.64 5.72
C LEU A 35 10.13 -4.16 4.76
N ALA A 36 10.22 -4.74 3.55
CA ALA A 36 11.19 -4.32 2.54
C ALA A 36 11.01 -2.83 2.18
N THR A 37 9.77 -2.41 1.92
CA THR A 37 9.44 -1.02 1.58
C THR A 37 9.79 -0.06 2.72
N ILE A 38 9.53 -0.43 3.98
CA ILE A 38 9.92 0.38 5.15
C ILE A 38 11.45 0.51 5.23
N ILE A 39 12.19 -0.61 5.13
CA ILE A 39 13.65 -0.60 5.23
C ILE A 39 14.26 0.24 4.10
N ILE A 40 13.82 0.04 2.85
CA ILE A 40 14.31 0.80 1.69
C ILE A 40 14.01 2.28 1.87
N GLY A 41 12.79 2.63 2.28
CA GLY A 41 12.40 4.02 2.53
C GLY A 41 13.25 4.69 3.61
N LEU A 42 13.52 3.99 4.73
CA LEU A 42 14.39 4.50 5.79
C LEU A 42 15.82 4.73 5.30
N ILE A 43 16.40 3.76 4.58
CA ILE A 43 17.75 3.88 4.02
C ILE A 43 17.84 5.07 3.06
N LEU A 44 16.88 5.20 2.14
CA LEU A 44 16.85 6.31 1.18
C LEU A 44 16.74 7.65 1.88
N THR A 45 15.84 7.80 2.86
CA THR A 45 15.70 9.03 3.63
C THR A 45 16.99 9.41 4.34
N ILE A 46 17.69 8.45 4.97
CA ILE A 46 18.98 8.71 5.63
C ILE A 46 20.04 9.14 4.62
N VAL A 47 20.14 8.45 3.48
CA VAL A 47 21.11 8.76 2.43
C VAL A 47 20.89 10.18 1.89
N VAL A 48 19.65 10.54 1.56
CA VAL A 48 19.32 11.88 1.07
C VAL A 48 19.61 12.94 2.15
N LEU A 49 19.33 12.64 3.43
CA LEU A 49 19.60 13.57 4.54
C LEU A 49 21.09 13.86 4.68
N LEU A 50 21.92 12.82 4.63
CA LEU A 50 23.36 12.97 4.73
C LEU A 50 23.91 13.77 3.55
N LEU A 51 23.43 13.51 2.33
CA LEU A 51 23.84 14.27 1.14
C LEU A 51 23.41 15.74 1.22
N GLU A 52 22.23 16.02 1.74
CA GLU A 52 21.74 17.39 1.94
C GLU A 52 22.67 18.16 2.90
N ILE A 53 23.02 17.55 4.02
CA ILE A 53 23.95 18.13 5.00
C ILE A 53 25.34 18.34 4.38
N MET A 54 25.87 17.33 3.68
CA MET A 54 27.20 17.39 3.04
C MET A 54 27.30 18.47 1.95
N THR A 55 26.21 18.74 1.26
CA THR A 55 26.16 19.78 0.20
C THR A 55 25.77 21.14 0.75
N GLY A 56 25.48 21.26 2.05
CA GLY A 56 25.03 22.50 2.69
C GLY A 56 23.67 22.99 2.17
N GLY A 57 22.80 22.06 1.75
CA GLY A 57 21.46 22.37 1.24
C GLY A 57 21.42 23.00 -0.17
N ARG A 58 22.55 23.05 -0.89
CA ARG A 58 22.63 23.70 -2.22
C ARG A 58 21.66 23.14 -3.27
N TYR A 59 21.30 21.87 -3.13
CA TYR A 59 20.48 21.15 -4.11
C TYR A 59 19.07 20.84 -3.62
N HIS A 60 18.69 21.27 -2.40
CA HIS A 60 17.36 21.02 -1.84
C HIS A 60 16.90 19.56 -2.02
N LEU A 61 17.80 18.60 -1.78
CA LEU A 61 17.59 17.18 -2.09
C LEU A 61 16.39 16.62 -1.31
N MET A 62 16.15 17.16 -0.11
CA MET A 62 14.99 16.76 0.69
C MET A 62 13.66 17.18 0.07
N ASP A 63 13.58 18.35 -0.55
CA ASP A 63 12.34 18.81 -1.19
C ASP A 63 12.04 17.94 -2.42
N HIS A 64 13.06 17.67 -3.23
CA HIS A 64 12.94 16.79 -4.39
C HIS A 64 12.59 15.35 -4.00
N TYR A 65 13.28 14.80 -3.00
CA TYR A 65 12.97 13.47 -2.49
C TYR A 65 11.57 13.41 -1.87
N GLY A 66 11.18 14.42 -1.10
CA GLY A 66 9.85 14.53 -0.49
C GLY A 66 8.74 14.56 -1.54
N PHE A 67 8.92 15.31 -2.62
CA PHE A 67 7.98 15.31 -3.75
C PHE A 67 7.88 13.93 -4.43
N VAL A 68 9.02 13.29 -4.72
CA VAL A 68 9.01 11.98 -5.39
C VAL A 68 8.44 10.89 -4.48
N ALA A 69 8.93 10.78 -3.25
CA ALA A 69 8.55 9.73 -2.32
C ALA A 69 7.16 9.96 -1.67
N GLY A 70 6.78 11.22 -1.46
CA GLY A 70 5.53 11.61 -0.81
C GLY A 70 4.37 11.84 -1.78
N THR A 71 4.64 12.30 -3.01
CA THR A 71 3.58 12.57 -4.00
C THR A 71 3.58 11.53 -5.11
N ILE A 72 4.68 11.31 -5.83
CA ILE A 72 4.67 10.46 -7.04
C ILE A 72 4.58 8.97 -6.69
N PHE A 73 5.44 8.51 -5.78
CA PHE A 73 5.63 7.09 -5.49
C PHE A 73 4.39 6.39 -4.89
N PRO A 74 3.57 7.02 -4.02
CA PRO A 74 2.32 6.43 -3.53
C PRO A 74 1.32 6.12 -4.67
N TYR A 75 1.21 7.01 -5.66
CA TYR A 75 0.33 6.77 -6.80
C TYR A 75 0.85 5.63 -7.70
N ILE A 76 2.17 5.55 -7.93
CA ILE A 76 2.77 4.43 -8.66
C ILE A 76 2.50 3.10 -7.94
N THR A 77 2.66 3.09 -6.62
CA THR A 77 2.50 1.87 -5.80
C THR A 77 1.04 1.52 -5.50
N THR A 78 0.08 2.38 -5.83
CA THR A 78 -1.34 2.12 -5.63
C THR A 78 -1.80 0.87 -6.38
N ILE A 79 -1.40 0.72 -7.66
CA ILE A 79 -1.79 -0.43 -8.49
C ILE A 79 -1.26 -1.76 -7.92
N PRO A 80 0.06 -1.92 -7.66
CA PRO A 80 0.57 -3.16 -7.08
C PRO A 80 0.02 -3.45 -5.67
N THR A 81 -0.21 -2.42 -4.85
CA THR A 81 -0.85 -2.55 -3.53
C THR A 81 -2.25 -3.10 -3.65
N MET A 82 -3.05 -2.56 -4.58
CA MET A 82 -4.39 -3.01 -4.86
C MET A 82 -4.42 -4.47 -5.37
N ALA A 83 -3.50 -4.84 -6.28
CA ALA A 83 -3.39 -6.22 -6.77
C ALA A 83 -3.01 -7.20 -5.66
N GLN A 84 -2.03 -6.85 -4.82
CA GLN A 84 -1.63 -7.67 -3.68
C GLN A 84 -2.76 -7.82 -2.66
N ALA A 85 -3.47 -6.74 -2.32
CA ALA A 85 -4.61 -6.77 -1.39
C ALA A 85 -5.79 -7.59 -1.95
N SER A 86 -6.07 -7.50 -3.25
CA SER A 86 -7.07 -8.34 -3.93
C SER A 86 -6.74 -9.83 -3.79
N ARG A 87 -5.49 -10.22 -4.07
CA ARG A 87 -5.01 -11.61 -3.89
C ARG A 87 -4.99 -12.06 -2.42
N ARG A 88 -4.82 -11.14 -1.47
CA ARG A 88 -4.95 -11.44 -0.02
C ARG A 88 -6.39 -11.74 0.35
N LEU A 89 -7.35 -10.96 -0.13
CA LEU A 89 -8.78 -11.23 0.08
C LEU A 89 -9.19 -12.58 -0.53
N HIS A 90 -8.68 -12.92 -1.71
CA HIS A 90 -8.88 -14.23 -2.31
C HIS A 90 -8.36 -15.38 -1.44
N ASP A 91 -7.26 -15.16 -0.70
CA ASP A 91 -6.71 -16.17 0.20
C ASP A 91 -7.64 -16.51 1.38
N ILE A 92 -8.47 -15.56 1.83
CA ILE A 92 -9.51 -15.75 2.83
C ILE A 92 -10.90 -15.98 2.22
N ASN A 93 -10.95 -16.39 0.94
CA ASN A 93 -12.17 -16.68 0.18
C ASN A 93 -13.14 -15.50 0.00
N MET A 94 -12.67 -14.27 0.19
CA MET A 94 -13.44 -13.04 -0.05
C MET A 94 -13.26 -12.52 -1.48
N SER A 95 -14.12 -11.58 -1.91
CA SER A 95 -14.00 -10.93 -3.22
C SER A 95 -12.88 -9.91 -3.23
N GLY A 96 -11.91 -10.06 -4.15
CA GLY A 96 -10.80 -9.12 -4.31
C GLY A 96 -11.21 -7.71 -4.77
N LYS A 97 -12.42 -7.58 -5.35
CA LYS A 97 -12.98 -6.28 -5.76
C LYS A 97 -13.10 -5.28 -4.61
N ILE A 98 -13.27 -5.76 -3.38
CA ILE A 98 -13.36 -4.90 -2.19
C ILE A 98 -12.05 -4.12 -2.01
N ALA A 99 -10.90 -4.78 -2.17
CA ALA A 99 -9.61 -4.10 -2.13
C ALA A 99 -9.46 -3.06 -3.25
N ILE A 100 -9.96 -3.38 -4.45
CA ILE A 100 -9.93 -2.46 -5.60
C ILE A 100 -10.70 -1.18 -5.28
N VAL A 101 -11.95 -1.30 -4.85
CA VAL A 101 -12.80 -0.14 -4.54
C VAL A 101 -12.18 0.71 -3.43
N ILE A 102 -11.75 0.09 -2.33
CA ILE A 102 -11.17 0.82 -1.19
C ILE A 102 -9.91 1.57 -1.61
N THR A 103 -8.95 0.90 -2.25
CA THR A 103 -7.66 1.52 -2.60
C THR A 103 -7.78 2.60 -3.66
N VAL A 104 -8.65 2.43 -4.67
CA VAL A 104 -8.91 3.48 -5.67
C VAL A 104 -9.58 4.71 -5.03
N LEU A 105 -10.59 4.50 -4.17
CA LEU A 105 -11.23 5.61 -3.45
C LEU A 105 -10.23 6.34 -2.54
N SER A 106 -9.37 5.60 -1.83
CA SER A 106 -8.30 6.18 -1.02
C SER A 106 -7.33 7.02 -1.85
N ALA A 107 -6.91 6.55 -3.03
CA ALA A 107 -5.97 7.27 -3.90
C ALA A 107 -6.59 8.52 -4.54
N ILE A 108 -7.87 8.46 -4.94
CA ILE A 108 -8.58 9.64 -5.46
C ILE A 108 -8.74 10.68 -4.35
N LEU A 109 -9.13 10.25 -3.15
CA LEU A 109 -9.29 11.15 -2.01
C LEU A 109 -7.96 11.79 -1.61
N SER A 110 -6.86 11.01 -1.52
CA SER A 110 -5.54 11.55 -1.19
C SER A 110 -5.13 12.62 -2.20
N PHE A 111 -5.33 12.35 -3.50
CA PHE A 111 -5.03 13.32 -4.55
C PHE A 111 -5.83 14.61 -4.40
N ILE A 112 -7.15 14.52 -4.16
CA ILE A 112 -7.99 15.71 -3.94
C ILE A 112 -7.49 16.48 -2.71
N THR A 113 -7.21 15.79 -1.61
CA THR A 113 -6.77 16.42 -0.36
C THR A 113 -5.41 17.11 -0.48
N GLU A 114 -4.50 16.58 -1.31
CA GLU A 114 -3.18 17.17 -1.56
C GLU A 114 -3.26 18.44 -2.42
N GLN A 115 -4.22 18.51 -3.35
CA GLN A 115 -4.43 19.71 -4.18
C GLN A 115 -5.15 20.83 -3.44
N MET A 116 -5.93 20.49 -2.42
CA MET A 116 -6.61 21.44 -1.55
C MET A 116 -5.63 21.91 -0.48
N THR A 117 -4.68 22.77 -0.85
CA THR A 117 -3.69 23.37 0.07
C THR A 117 -4.36 23.96 1.31
N GLY A 118 -4.29 23.23 2.43
CA GLY A 118 -4.77 23.66 3.74
C GLY A 118 -5.28 22.47 4.55
N THR A 119 -4.85 22.35 5.81
CA THR A 119 -5.53 21.50 6.79
C THR A 119 -7.02 21.78 6.71
N PHE A 120 -7.83 20.79 6.33
CA PHE A 120 -9.28 20.93 6.38
C PHE A 120 -9.63 21.43 7.78
N PRO A 121 -10.17 22.65 7.94
CA PRO A 121 -10.79 22.99 9.20
C PRO A 121 -11.86 21.92 9.40
N VAL A 122 -11.79 21.20 10.52
CA VAL A 122 -12.80 20.20 10.88
C VAL A 122 -14.06 20.98 11.25
N SER A 123 -14.79 21.43 10.24
CA SER A 123 -16.08 22.10 10.34
C SER A 123 -17.16 21.16 9.84
N LEU A 124 -18.33 21.25 10.46
CA LEU A 124 -19.52 20.47 10.08
C LEU A 124 -20.39 21.26 9.10
N ASP A 125 -19.77 22.06 8.23
CA ASP A 125 -20.46 22.78 7.17
C ASP A 125 -20.76 21.86 5.98
N THR A 126 -21.61 22.32 5.07
CA THR A 126 -22.14 21.52 3.96
C THR A 126 -21.08 21.05 2.97
N ILE A 127 -19.93 21.74 2.89
CA ILE A 127 -18.83 21.39 1.98
C ILE A 127 -17.90 20.37 2.64
N SER A 128 -17.53 20.58 3.91
CA SER A 128 -16.55 19.73 4.60
C SER A 128 -17.13 18.40 5.06
N LEU A 129 -18.41 18.36 5.45
CA LEU A 129 -19.07 17.14 5.96
C LEU A 129 -18.97 15.94 5.00
N PRO A 130 -19.31 16.03 3.70
CA PRO A 130 -19.18 14.89 2.79
C PRO A 130 -17.72 14.41 2.63
N ILE A 131 -16.75 15.33 2.61
CA ILE A 131 -15.33 14.99 2.52
C ILE A 131 -14.88 14.22 3.76
N ILE A 132 -15.31 14.66 4.95
CA ILE A 132 -15.04 13.98 6.21
C ILE A 132 -15.63 12.56 6.21
N LEU A 133 -16.86 12.39 5.73
CA LEU A 133 -17.51 11.07 5.66
C LEU A 133 -16.78 10.12 4.69
N ILE A 134 -16.37 10.61 3.52
CA ILE A 134 -15.58 9.83 2.55
C ILE A 134 -14.20 9.49 3.13
N THR A 135 -13.58 10.42 3.86
CA THR A 135 -12.32 10.20 4.55
C THR A 135 -12.46 9.13 5.63
N LEU A 136 -13.50 9.19 6.44
CA LEU A 136 -13.76 8.15 7.44
C LEU A 136 -13.97 6.79 6.80
N PHE A 137 -14.74 6.72 5.70
CA PHE A 137 -14.98 5.48 4.98
C PHE A 137 -13.68 4.86 4.44
N THR A 138 -12.82 5.66 3.82
CA THR A 138 -11.53 5.19 3.28
C THR A 138 -10.55 4.80 4.38
N VAL A 139 -10.52 5.51 5.51
CA VAL A 139 -9.71 5.14 6.69
C VAL A 139 -10.17 3.80 7.27
N LEU A 140 -11.48 3.61 7.46
CA LEU A 140 -12.04 2.35 7.94
C LEU A 140 -11.79 1.21 6.96
N GLY A 141 -11.92 1.46 5.66
CA GLY A 141 -11.59 0.49 4.61
C GLY A 141 -10.10 0.12 4.61
N GLY A 142 -9.21 1.09 4.75
CA GLY A 142 -7.77 0.86 4.90
C GLY A 142 -7.43 0.05 6.14
N LEU A 143 -8.07 0.34 7.27
CA LEU A 143 -7.94 -0.43 8.50
C LEU A 143 -8.44 -1.86 8.32
N PHE A 144 -9.57 -2.06 7.65
CA PHE A 144 -10.05 -3.39 7.27
C PHE A 144 -9.02 -4.14 6.44
N LEU A 145 -8.47 -3.53 5.37
CA LEU A 145 -7.42 -4.13 4.54
C LEU A 145 -6.11 -4.38 5.30
N PHE A 146 -5.82 -3.61 6.33
CA PHE A 146 -4.70 -3.85 7.22
C PHE A 146 -4.95 -5.06 8.11
N ILE A 147 -6.14 -5.17 8.72
CA ILE A 147 -6.51 -6.28 9.62
C ILE A 147 -6.48 -7.63 8.88
N ILE A 148 -6.96 -7.71 7.64
CA ILE A 148 -6.94 -8.96 6.86
C ILE A 148 -5.53 -9.52 6.61
N ASN A 149 -4.48 -8.69 6.73
CA ASN A 149 -3.09 -9.15 6.57
C ASN A 149 -2.65 -10.03 7.75
N PHE A 150 -3.35 -9.96 8.89
CA PHE A 150 -3.12 -10.83 10.04
C PHE A 150 -3.95 -12.12 9.99
N ILE A 151 -5.13 -12.08 9.36
CA ILE A 151 -6.06 -13.22 9.28
C ILE A 151 -5.42 -14.38 8.51
N LYS A 152 -5.51 -15.61 9.04
CA LYS A 152 -4.99 -16.82 8.38
C LYS A 152 -5.79 -17.11 7.11
N GLY A 153 -5.10 -17.46 6.03
CA GLY A 153 -5.71 -17.93 4.78
C GLY A 153 -6.47 -19.24 4.93
N ASN A 154 -7.40 -19.49 4.01
CA ASN A 154 -8.09 -20.77 3.90
C ASN A 154 -7.10 -21.89 3.55
N GLU A 155 -7.25 -23.06 4.16
CA GLU A 155 -6.35 -24.20 3.90
C GLU A 155 -6.78 -24.95 2.63
N GLY A 156 -5.79 -25.42 1.86
CA GLY A 156 -6.06 -26.13 0.61
C GLY A 156 -6.51 -25.20 -0.51
N ASP A 157 -6.93 -25.79 -1.62
CA ASP A 157 -7.31 -25.06 -2.82
C ASP A 157 -8.67 -24.39 -2.63
N ASN A 158 -8.85 -23.20 -3.19
CA ASN A 158 -10.14 -22.50 -3.18
C ASN A 158 -10.49 -22.04 -4.60
N LYS A 159 -11.66 -21.43 -4.78
CA LYS A 159 -12.13 -20.95 -6.09
C LYS A 159 -11.21 -19.93 -6.78
N TYR A 160 -10.26 -19.35 -6.05
CA TYR A 160 -9.29 -18.39 -6.58
C TYR A 160 -7.91 -19.00 -6.86
N GLY A 161 -7.69 -20.28 -6.55
CA GLY A 161 -6.49 -21.03 -6.92
C GLY A 161 -5.90 -21.88 -5.79
N LYS A 162 -4.73 -22.44 -6.10
CA LYS A 162 -4.02 -23.36 -5.21
C LYS A 162 -3.53 -22.69 -3.92
N ASP A 163 -3.40 -23.49 -2.86
CA ASP A 163 -2.86 -23.03 -1.58
C ASP A 163 -1.42 -22.47 -1.73
N PRO A 164 -1.17 -21.19 -1.41
CA PRO A 164 0.17 -20.58 -1.48
C PRO A 164 1.23 -21.21 -0.57
N LYS A 165 0.84 -22.08 0.36
CA LYS A 165 1.78 -22.84 1.21
C LYS A 165 2.22 -24.16 0.59
N ARG A 166 1.47 -24.67 -0.41
CA ARG A 166 1.74 -25.94 -1.08
C ARG A 166 2.57 -25.79 -2.37
N VAL A 167 2.78 -24.55 -2.80
CA VAL A 167 3.57 -24.14 -3.99
C VAL A 167 4.83 -23.43 -3.51
#